data_AF-S7JF85-F1
#
_entry.id   AF-S7JF85-F1
#
_cell.length_a   1.000
_cell.length_b   1.000
_cell.length_c   1.000
_cell.angle_alpha   90.00
_cell.angle_beta   90.00
_cell.angle_gamma   90.00
#
_symmetry.space_group_name_H-M   'P 1'
#
loop_
_entity.id
_entity.type
_entity.pdbx_description
1 polymer ?
#
loop_
_entity_poly.entity_id
_entity_poly.type
_entity_poly.pdbx_seq_one_letter_code
_entity_poly.pdbx_strand_id
1 'polypeptide(L)'
;MLDSLARFEFPVLLVDDGSNQETKAALSEAAQRDNVHLLTLPVNQGKGGAVMAGIRQAHWLGFSHAIQIDADGQHDIEALPTLIEASQANPQHLISGQPVYDESVPKARLYGRYATHIWVWIETLSFAIKDSMCGFRAYPVAKTVEVLSRFDIGSRMDFDIEILVRMYWQGVDIDFVETRVIYPEGGISHFDALWDNVKISWMHTRLFFGMLPRIPALLARKKRRQASSDAHWSKRQERGTVLGIKTLMWVYRLLGRGAFQLILRGVMAYYYLTGKQARRASEHYLQQLTHYAHSNHITLPAKLTSYRHLLSFGETMLDKLAAWRGDFSADNLTIHGQEQFQSMVEKQQGVLILGSHLGNIELCRALGRRHANIKINALVFTEHAERFNAVMKAINPSSELNLIQVSTLGPDTAILLQQKIEQGEWVVIVGDRTSTSKESRVVWADFLGQPAPFPQGPFMLASVLKAPVYLLFGLRDDTKKTPHFDVYFEHFSDGIELPRARRQAALQEEVQRYAERLQHHTLNAPLQWYNFFNFWTLSKQHHDDEQQQ
;
A
#
# COMPACT_ATOMS: atom_id res chain seq x y z
N MET A 1 -17.01 -34.29 -9.89
CA MET A 1 -17.16 -33.27 -8.81
C MET A 1 -17.38 -33.91 -7.45
N LEU A 2 -18.46 -34.68 -7.24
CA LEU A 2 -18.74 -35.31 -5.94
C LEU A 2 -17.58 -36.20 -5.43
N ASP A 3 -16.96 -36.99 -6.31
CA ASP A 3 -15.77 -37.79 -5.93
C ASP A 3 -14.60 -36.92 -5.45
N SER A 4 -14.40 -35.77 -6.08
CA SER A 4 -13.36 -34.79 -5.70
C SER A 4 -13.67 -34.09 -4.37
N LEU A 5 -14.95 -34.00 -3.99
CA LEU A 5 -15.39 -33.40 -2.72
C LEU A 5 -15.39 -34.41 -1.56
N ALA A 6 -15.54 -35.71 -1.85
CA ALA A 6 -15.61 -36.76 -0.83
C ALA A 6 -14.42 -36.77 0.13
N ARG A 7 -13.23 -36.40 -0.34
CA ARG A 7 -11.99 -36.33 0.46
C ARG A 7 -12.00 -35.29 1.59
N PHE A 8 -12.96 -34.35 1.60
CA PHE A 8 -13.04 -33.30 2.62
C PHE A 8 -14.04 -33.62 3.74
N GLU A 9 -14.77 -34.73 3.65
CA GLU A 9 -15.68 -35.23 4.71
C GLU A 9 -16.74 -34.22 5.20
N PHE A 10 -17.15 -33.26 4.37
CA PHE A 10 -18.25 -32.33 4.67
C PHE A 10 -19.58 -32.82 4.06
N PRO A 11 -20.72 -32.54 4.71
CA PRO A 11 -22.04 -32.75 4.12
C PRO A 11 -22.20 -31.94 2.83
N VAL A 12 -22.65 -32.59 1.76
CA VAL A 12 -22.88 -31.97 0.46
C VAL A 12 -24.37 -31.81 0.21
N LEU A 13 -24.82 -30.58 -0.01
CA LEU A 13 -26.19 -30.30 -0.43
C LEU A 13 -26.22 -30.06 -1.95
N LEU A 14 -26.70 -31.05 -2.70
CA LEU A 14 -27.05 -30.89 -4.12
C LEU A 14 -28.36 -30.13 -4.22
N VAL A 15 -28.39 -29.04 -4.97
CA VAL A 15 -29.61 -28.26 -5.21
C VAL A 15 -29.96 -28.32 -6.70
N ASP A 16 -31.06 -28.99 -7.02
CA ASP A 16 -31.68 -28.93 -8.34
C ASP A 16 -32.54 -27.67 -8.42
N ASP A 17 -32.19 -26.76 -9.35
CA ASP A 17 -32.90 -25.50 -9.53
C ASP A 17 -34.29 -25.68 -10.15
N GLY A 18 -34.64 -26.89 -10.59
CA GLY A 18 -35.92 -27.27 -11.22
C GLY A 18 -35.71 -27.82 -12.63
N SER A 19 -34.72 -28.71 -12.80
CA SER A 19 -34.28 -29.27 -14.08
C SER A 19 -35.28 -30.24 -14.71
N ASN A 20 -34.97 -30.71 -15.93
CA ASN A 20 -35.76 -31.73 -16.62
C ASN A 20 -35.72 -33.09 -15.90
N GLN A 21 -36.55 -34.05 -16.35
CA GLN A 21 -36.64 -35.36 -15.68
C GLN A 21 -35.33 -36.18 -15.75
N GLU A 22 -34.58 -36.06 -16.84
CA GLU A 22 -33.31 -36.77 -17.02
C GLU A 22 -32.27 -36.31 -15.98
N THR A 23 -32.08 -35.00 -15.82
CA THR A 23 -31.20 -34.43 -14.80
C THR A 23 -31.68 -34.80 -13.39
N LYS A 24 -32.99 -34.80 -13.14
CA LYS A 24 -33.54 -35.20 -11.82
C LYS A 24 -33.23 -36.66 -11.48
N ALA A 25 -33.31 -37.56 -12.46
CA ALA A 25 -32.94 -38.96 -12.26
C ALA A 25 -31.44 -39.10 -11.92
N ALA A 26 -30.56 -38.43 -12.68
CA ALA A 26 -29.12 -38.44 -12.43
C ALA A 26 -28.75 -37.86 -11.06
N LEU A 27 -29.40 -36.76 -10.65
CA LEU A 27 -29.19 -36.17 -9.32
C LEU A 27 -29.70 -37.05 -8.18
N SER A 28 -30.82 -37.77 -8.39
CA SER A 28 -31.36 -38.72 -7.41
C SER A 28 -30.43 -39.92 -7.22
N GLU A 29 -29.83 -40.43 -8.29
CA GLU A 29 -28.80 -41.47 -8.21
C GLU A 29 -27.54 -40.96 -7.48
N ALA A 30 -27.07 -39.76 -7.83
CA ALA A 30 -25.91 -39.15 -7.17
C ALA A 30 -26.11 -38.91 -5.66
N ALA A 31 -27.36 -38.66 -5.24
CA ALA A 31 -27.74 -38.46 -3.85
C ALA A 31 -27.86 -39.74 -3.01
N GLN A 32 -27.69 -40.93 -3.62
CA GLN A 32 -27.62 -42.20 -2.86
C GLN A 32 -26.30 -42.36 -2.10
N ARG A 33 -25.31 -41.49 -2.35
CA ARG A 33 -24.02 -41.50 -1.67
C ARG A 33 -24.15 -41.01 -0.22
N ASP A 34 -23.34 -41.57 0.66
CA ASP A 34 -23.25 -41.11 2.05
C ASP A 34 -22.86 -39.62 2.11
N ASN A 35 -23.45 -38.89 3.07
CA ASN A 35 -23.25 -37.45 3.28
C ASN A 35 -23.70 -36.52 2.13
N VAL A 36 -24.49 -37.02 1.17
CA VAL A 36 -25.10 -36.20 0.11
C VAL A 36 -26.60 -36.04 0.35
N HIS A 37 -27.08 -34.80 0.33
CA HIS A 37 -28.49 -34.46 0.41
C HIS A 37 -28.95 -33.80 -0.87
N LEU A 38 -30.13 -34.18 -1.38
CA LEU A 38 -30.74 -33.56 -2.56
C LEU A 38 -31.90 -32.65 -2.16
N LEU A 39 -31.84 -31.40 -2.61
CA LEU A 39 -32.93 -30.44 -2.55
C LEU A 39 -33.40 -30.12 -3.96
N THR A 40 -34.64 -30.50 -4.29
CA THR A 40 -35.22 -30.24 -5.61
C THR A 40 -36.27 -29.15 -5.55
N LEU A 41 -36.07 -28.10 -6.33
CA LEU A 41 -37.06 -27.03 -6.49
C LEU A 41 -38.18 -27.45 -7.46
N PRO A 42 -39.44 -27.09 -7.18
CA PRO A 42 -40.58 -27.52 -7.99
C PRO A 42 -40.62 -26.85 -9.37
N VAL A 43 -40.04 -25.65 -9.50
CA VAL A 43 -40.03 -24.84 -10.73
C VAL A 43 -38.62 -24.29 -10.92
N ASN A 44 -38.17 -24.17 -12.19
CA ASN A 44 -36.86 -23.61 -12.51
C ASN A 44 -36.70 -22.17 -12.01
N GLN A 45 -35.93 -21.99 -10.93
CA GLN A 45 -35.66 -20.67 -10.35
C GLN A 45 -34.30 -20.10 -10.76
N GLY A 46 -33.47 -20.89 -11.44
CA GLY A 46 -32.12 -20.53 -11.85
C GLY A 46 -31.09 -20.63 -10.73
N LYS A 47 -29.82 -20.35 -11.08
CA LYS A 47 -28.67 -20.45 -10.18
C LYS A 47 -28.89 -19.74 -8.84
N GLY A 48 -29.24 -18.46 -8.85
CA GLY A 48 -29.48 -17.69 -7.62
C GLY A 48 -30.60 -18.27 -6.77
N GLY A 49 -31.68 -18.73 -7.40
CA GLY A 49 -32.77 -19.44 -6.72
C GLY A 49 -32.30 -20.70 -6.01
N ALA A 50 -31.50 -21.53 -6.68
CA ALA A 50 -30.90 -22.72 -6.10
C ALA A 50 -29.96 -22.39 -4.94
N VAL A 51 -29.06 -21.41 -5.09
CA VAL A 51 -28.13 -21.03 -4.02
C VAL A 51 -28.89 -20.49 -2.80
N MET A 52 -29.89 -19.63 -2.99
CA MET A 52 -30.73 -19.13 -1.90
C MET A 52 -31.47 -20.25 -1.17
N ALA A 53 -32.01 -21.23 -1.91
CA ALA A 53 -32.68 -22.38 -1.32
C ALA A 53 -31.68 -23.25 -0.53
N GLY A 54 -30.49 -23.49 -1.08
CA GLY A 54 -29.41 -24.23 -0.42
C GLY A 54 -28.97 -23.59 0.88
N ILE A 55 -28.77 -22.27 0.90
CA ILE A 55 -28.38 -21.53 2.12
C ILE A 55 -29.50 -21.59 3.18
N ARG A 56 -30.77 -21.47 2.78
CA ARG A 56 -31.91 -21.61 3.71
C ARG A 56 -32.00 -23.03 4.28
N GLN A 57 -31.75 -24.06 3.45
CA GLN A 57 -31.70 -25.44 3.91
C GLN A 57 -30.54 -25.66 4.87
N ALA A 58 -29.36 -25.12 4.58
CA ALA A 58 -28.21 -25.19 5.47
C ALA A 58 -28.49 -24.53 6.83
N HIS A 59 -29.20 -23.40 6.83
CA HIS A 59 -29.67 -22.75 8.06
C HIS A 59 -30.64 -23.62 8.85
N TRP A 60 -31.61 -24.26 8.18
CA TRP A 60 -32.57 -25.17 8.82
C TRP A 60 -31.88 -26.39 9.44
N LEU A 61 -30.82 -26.90 8.81
CA LEU A 61 -29.99 -27.99 9.32
C LEU A 61 -29.00 -27.56 10.42
N GLY A 62 -28.95 -26.27 10.78
CA GLY A 62 -28.12 -25.76 11.88
C GLY A 62 -26.65 -25.53 11.51
N PHE A 63 -26.29 -25.45 10.23
CA PHE A 63 -24.92 -25.15 9.82
C PHE A 63 -24.55 -23.68 10.04
N SER A 64 -23.32 -23.44 10.49
CA SER A 64 -22.78 -22.09 10.68
C SER A 64 -22.35 -21.43 9.37
N HIS A 65 -21.84 -22.24 8.42
CA HIS A 65 -21.33 -21.81 7.14
C HIS A 65 -21.85 -22.71 6.01
N ALA A 66 -22.01 -22.13 4.83
CA ALA A 66 -22.35 -22.84 3.61
C ALA A 66 -21.36 -22.44 2.51
N ILE A 67 -20.78 -23.43 1.82
CA ILE A 67 -19.85 -23.18 0.72
C ILE A 67 -20.59 -23.42 -0.60
N GLN A 68 -20.67 -22.38 -1.43
CA GLN A 68 -21.17 -22.47 -2.79
C GLN A 68 -20.06 -22.95 -3.71
N ILE A 69 -20.38 -23.96 -4.53
CA ILE A 69 -19.54 -24.45 -5.63
C ILE A 69 -20.48 -24.68 -6.82
N ASP A 70 -20.22 -24.01 -7.94
CA ASP A 70 -21.03 -24.19 -9.15
C ASP A 70 -20.73 -25.56 -9.79
N ALA A 71 -21.77 -26.23 -10.29
CA ALA A 71 -21.67 -27.60 -10.82
C ALA A 71 -21.04 -27.69 -12.23
N ASP A 72 -20.62 -26.58 -12.82
CA ASP A 72 -20.05 -26.50 -14.17
C ASP A 72 -18.57 -26.96 -14.24
N GLY A 73 -17.97 -27.26 -13.10
CA GLY A 73 -16.59 -27.74 -13.01
C GLY A 73 -15.52 -26.66 -13.27
N GLN A 74 -15.88 -25.38 -13.28
CA GLN A 74 -14.92 -24.30 -13.54
C GLN A 74 -14.07 -23.92 -12.33
N HIS A 75 -14.47 -24.32 -11.12
CA HIS A 75 -13.80 -23.96 -9.88
C HIS A 75 -12.69 -24.95 -9.51
N ASP A 76 -11.52 -24.44 -9.14
CA ASP A 76 -10.41 -25.24 -8.61
C ASP A 76 -10.71 -25.73 -7.19
N ILE A 77 -11.06 -27.01 -7.08
CA ILE A 77 -11.40 -27.66 -5.80
C ILE A 77 -10.18 -27.72 -4.86
N GLU A 78 -8.95 -27.59 -5.37
CA GLU A 78 -7.75 -27.51 -4.52
C GLU A 78 -7.70 -26.20 -3.69
N ALA A 79 -8.48 -25.17 -4.05
CA ALA A 79 -8.60 -23.95 -3.27
C ALA A 79 -9.56 -24.06 -2.06
N LEU A 80 -10.29 -25.17 -1.94
CA LEU A 80 -11.31 -25.36 -0.90
C LEU A 80 -10.76 -25.35 0.54
N PRO A 81 -9.63 -26.00 0.87
CA PRO A 81 -9.03 -25.91 2.20
C PRO A 81 -8.75 -24.46 2.62
N THR A 82 -8.16 -23.67 1.73
CA THR A 82 -7.86 -22.25 2.00
C THR A 82 -9.13 -21.44 2.25
N LEU A 83 -10.21 -21.71 1.49
CA LEU A 83 -11.51 -21.06 1.69
C LEU A 83 -12.10 -21.42 3.06
N ILE A 84 -12.02 -22.69 3.46
CA ILE A 84 -12.49 -23.18 4.76
C ILE A 84 -11.69 -22.55 5.89
N GLU A 85 -10.36 -22.61 5.85
CA GLU A 85 -9.48 -22.02 6.86
C GLU A 85 -9.75 -20.52 7.02
N ALA A 86 -9.89 -19.78 5.92
CA ALA A 86 -10.21 -18.36 5.96
C ALA A 86 -11.58 -18.09 6.60
N SER A 87 -12.58 -18.93 6.34
CA SER A 87 -13.92 -18.81 6.94
C SER A 87 -13.91 -19.13 8.44
N GLN A 88 -13.10 -20.11 8.86
CA GLN A 88 -12.93 -20.46 10.28
C GLN A 88 -12.18 -19.36 11.05
N ALA A 89 -11.16 -18.76 10.43
CA ALA A 89 -10.43 -17.65 11.00
C ALA A 89 -11.28 -16.38 11.12
N ASN A 90 -12.25 -16.18 10.22
CA ASN A 90 -13.13 -15.02 10.22
C ASN A 90 -14.62 -15.44 10.13
N PRO A 91 -15.21 -16.03 11.19
CA PRO A 91 -16.55 -16.64 11.15
C PRO A 91 -17.71 -15.68 10.83
N GLN A 92 -17.43 -14.38 10.86
CA GLN A 92 -18.39 -13.31 10.67
C GLN A 92 -18.31 -12.68 9.28
N HIS A 93 -17.34 -13.08 8.47
CA HIS A 93 -17.05 -12.54 7.15
C HIS A 93 -17.59 -13.48 6.06
N LEU A 94 -17.85 -12.93 4.88
CA LEU A 94 -18.06 -13.72 3.67
C LEU A 94 -16.71 -13.86 2.97
N ILE A 95 -16.27 -15.10 2.71
CA ILE A 95 -15.02 -15.36 2.00
C ILE A 95 -15.36 -15.75 0.57
N SER A 96 -14.80 -15.04 -0.42
CA SER A 96 -15.03 -15.30 -1.84
C SER A 96 -13.75 -15.71 -2.56
N GLY A 97 -13.88 -16.57 -3.56
CA GLY A 97 -12.83 -16.80 -4.54
C GLY A 97 -12.53 -15.52 -5.32
N GLN A 98 -11.25 -15.23 -5.48
CA GLN A 98 -10.72 -14.25 -6.42
C GLN A 98 -10.05 -15.03 -7.56
N PRO A 99 -10.67 -15.08 -8.74
CA PRO A 99 -10.14 -15.89 -9.82
C PRO A 99 -8.85 -15.28 -10.39
N VAL A 100 -7.84 -16.12 -10.49
CA VAL A 100 -6.56 -15.83 -11.17
C VAL A 100 -6.65 -16.41 -12.57
N TYR A 101 -6.54 -15.55 -13.57
CA TYR A 101 -6.71 -15.90 -14.98
C TYR A 101 -5.38 -16.19 -15.66
N ASP A 102 -5.37 -17.18 -16.54
CA ASP A 102 -4.29 -17.43 -17.50
C ASP A 102 -4.64 -16.83 -18.89
N GLU A 103 -3.81 -17.10 -19.90
CA GLU A 103 -3.98 -16.55 -21.26
C GLU A 103 -5.20 -17.12 -22.01
N SER A 104 -5.88 -18.15 -21.48
CA SER A 104 -6.99 -18.84 -22.15
C SER A 104 -8.33 -18.09 -22.11
N VAL A 105 -8.42 -17.00 -21.32
CA VAL A 105 -9.69 -16.33 -21.04
C VAL A 105 -10.16 -15.43 -22.19
N PRO A 106 -11.42 -15.55 -22.65
CA PRO A 106 -11.99 -14.63 -23.64
C PRO A 106 -11.98 -13.18 -23.14
N LYS A 107 -11.33 -12.27 -23.89
CA LYS A 107 -11.18 -10.84 -23.53
C LYS A 107 -12.51 -10.14 -23.25
N ALA A 108 -13.59 -10.49 -23.96
CA ALA A 108 -14.91 -9.93 -23.74
C ALA A 108 -15.47 -10.20 -22.32
N ARG A 109 -15.19 -11.40 -21.76
CA ARG A 109 -15.58 -11.74 -20.38
C ARG A 109 -14.79 -10.95 -19.34
N LEU A 110 -13.51 -10.67 -19.61
CA LEU A 110 -12.69 -9.82 -18.74
C LEU A 110 -13.23 -8.38 -18.69
N TYR A 111 -13.62 -7.81 -19.84
CA TYR A 111 -14.17 -6.45 -19.89
C TYR A 111 -15.53 -6.32 -19.21
N GLY A 112 -16.47 -7.25 -19.47
CA GLY A 112 -17.78 -7.25 -18.82
C GLY A 112 -17.67 -7.41 -17.30
N ARG A 113 -16.74 -8.25 -16.85
CA ARG A 113 -16.40 -8.43 -15.43
C ARG A 113 -15.83 -7.18 -14.79
N TYR A 114 -14.90 -6.52 -15.46
CA TYR A 114 -14.35 -5.27 -14.98
C TYR A 114 -15.39 -4.14 -14.90
N ALA A 115 -16.30 -4.05 -15.87
CA ALA A 115 -17.41 -3.11 -15.83
C ALA A 115 -18.31 -3.35 -14.60
N THR A 116 -18.61 -4.61 -14.30
CA THR A 116 -19.36 -5.01 -13.10
C THR A 116 -18.64 -4.60 -11.82
N HIS A 117 -17.31 -4.76 -11.74
CA HIS A 117 -16.52 -4.33 -10.57
C HIS A 117 -16.63 -2.82 -10.33
N ILE A 118 -16.59 -2.01 -11.39
CA ILE A 118 -16.75 -0.55 -11.28
C ILE A 118 -18.09 -0.20 -10.64
N TRP A 119 -19.19 -0.82 -11.11
CA TRP A 119 -20.52 -0.59 -10.54
C TRP A 119 -20.61 -1.01 -9.08
N VAL A 120 -20.08 -2.17 -8.73
CA VAL A 120 -20.03 -2.63 -7.34
C VAL A 120 -19.24 -1.67 -6.44
N TRP A 121 -18.13 -1.12 -6.92
CA TRP A 121 -17.36 -0.12 -6.16
C TRP A 121 -18.13 1.18 -5.95
N ILE A 122 -18.91 1.60 -6.94
CA ILE A 122 -19.81 2.76 -6.83
C ILE A 122 -20.87 2.45 -5.76
N GLU A 123 -21.57 1.33 -5.90
CA GLU A 123 -22.69 0.90 -5.03
C GLU A 123 -22.28 0.68 -3.57
N THR A 124 -21.01 0.35 -3.33
CA THR A 124 -20.46 0.14 -1.99
C THR A 124 -19.60 1.30 -1.48
N LEU A 125 -19.30 2.29 -2.34
CA LEU A 125 -18.31 3.35 -2.11
C LEU A 125 -16.94 2.81 -1.63
N SER A 126 -16.58 1.61 -2.07
CA SER A 126 -15.47 0.82 -1.52
C SER A 126 -14.81 -0.04 -2.58
N PHE A 127 -13.49 -0.23 -2.47
CA PHE A 127 -12.72 -1.18 -3.27
C PHE A 127 -12.54 -2.54 -2.57
N ALA A 128 -13.24 -2.76 -1.46
CA ALA A 128 -13.09 -3.99 -0.66
C ALA A 128 -13.52 -5.24 -1.45
N ILE A 129 -14.55 -5.13 -2.30
CA ILE A 129 -15.01 -6.23 -3.15
C ILE A 129 -14.11 -6.29 -4.38
N LYS A 130 -13.17 -7.23 -4.39
CA LYS A 130 -12.21 -7.44 -5.49
C LYS A 130 -12.84 -8.14 -6.68
N ASP A 131 -13.77 -9.06 -6.39
CA ASP A 131 -14.57 -9.72 -7.39
C ASP A 131 -15.99 -9.98 -6.88
N SER A 132 -16.99 -9.80 -7.76
CA SER A 132 -18.40 -9.98 -7.43
C SER A 132 -19.10 -11.11 -8.16
N MET A 133 -18.41 -11.82 -9.06
CA MET A 133 -19.05 -12.81 -9.94
C MET A 133 -18.54 -14.24 -9.77
N CYS A 134 -17.47 -14.47 -8.98
CA CYS A 134 -17.03 -15.82 -8.69
C CYS A 134 -18.04 -16.50 -7.74
N GLY A 135 -18.59 -17.63 -8.15
CA GLY A 135 -19.54 -18.44 -7.37
C GLY A 135 -18.87 -19.38 -6.34
N PHE A 136 -17.56 -19.29 -6.13
CA PHE A 136 -16.84 -20.07 -5.12
C PHE A 136 -16.76 -19.29 -3.81
N ARG A 137 -17.67 -19.55 -2.87
CA ARG A 137 -17.85 -18.67 -1.69
C ARG A 137 -18.24 -19.41 -0.42
N ALA A 138 -17.66 -19.01 0.71
CA ALA A 138 -18.10 -19.40 2.04
C ALA A 138 -18.98 -18.30 2.64
N TYR A 139 -20.24 -18.64 2.90
CA TYR A 139 -21.26 -17.75 3.46
C TYR A 139 -21.44 -17.99 4.96
N PRO A 140 -21.41 -16.94 5.81
CA PRO A 140 -21.89 -17.04 7.19
C PRO A 140 -23.42 -17.14 7.18
N VAL A 141 -23.94 -18.35 7.39
CA VAL A 141 -25.32 -18.74 7.04
C VAL A 141 -26.36 -17.84 7.71
N ALA A 142 -26.25 -17.60 9.01
CA ALA A 142 -27.22 -16.79 9.76
C ALA A 142 -27.34 -15.36 9.21
N LYS A 143 -26.20 -14.69 8.95
CA LYS A 143 -26.18 -13.35 8.36
C LYS A 143 -26.71 -13.35 6.94
N THR A 144 -26.36 -14.37 6.15
CA THR A 144 -26.85 -14.47 4.78
C THR A 144 -28.37 -14.63 4.75
N VAL A 145 -28.95 -15.48 5.61
CA VAL A 145 -30.41 -15.63 5.71
C VAL A 145 -31.10 -14.32 6.13
N GLU A 146 -30.50 -13.55 7.04
CA GLU A 146 -31.02 -12.22 7.41
C GLU A 146 -31.09 -11.30 6.18
N VAL A 147 -30.04 -11.26 5.36
CA VAL A 147 -29.99 -10.47 4.12
C VAL A 147 -31.02 -10.97 3.11
N LEU A 148 -31.12 -12.30 2.91
CA LEU A 148 -32.10 -12.93 2.02
C LEU A 148 -33.56 -12.73 2.46
N SER A 149 -33.79 -12.41 3.73
CA SER A 149 -35.13 -12.12 4.28
C SER A 149 -35.48 -10.64 4.16
N ARG A 150 -34.47 -9.77 4.12
CA ARG A 150 -34.62 -8.31 4.07
C ARG A 150 -34.72 -7.75 2.65
N PHE A 151 -34.11 -8.42 1.68
CA PHE A 151 -34.03 -7.95 0.30
C PHE A 151 -34.56 -8.99 -0.67
N ASP A 152 -35.32 -8.51 -1.65
CA ASP A 152 -35.65 -9.29 -2.84
C ASP A 152 -34.41 -9.29 -3.76
N ILE A 153 -33.71 -10.42 -3.82
CA ILE A 153 -32.46 -10.59 -4.57
C ILE A 153 -32.73 -11.38 -5.84
N GLY A 154 -32.07 -10.98 -6.93
CA GLY A 154 -32.16 -11.68 -8.22
C GLY A 154 -31.91 -13.19 -8.11
N SER A 155 -32.68 -13.99 -8.83
CA SER A 155 -32.62 -15.46 -8.75
C SER A 155 -31.74 -16.10 -9.84
N ARG A 156 -31.09 -15.30 -10.70
CA ARG A 156 -30.34 -15.78 -11.87
C ARG A 156 -28.86 -15.42 -11.71
N MET A 157 -28.18 -15.04 -12.79
CA MET A 157 -26.74 -14.71 -12.80
C MET A 157 -26.42 -13.40 -12.06
N ASP A 158 -27.42 -12.54 -11.88
CA ASP A 158 -27.35 -11.30 -11.10
C ASP A 158 -27.22 -11.57 -9.58
N PHE A 159 -27.61 -12.75 -9.10
CA PHE A 159 -27.51 -13.14 -7.69
C PHE A 159 -26.13 -12.93 -7.10
N ASP A 160 -25.09 -13.47 -7.75
CA ASP A 160 -23.72 -13.48 -7.23
C ASP A 160 -23.23 -12.05 -6.96
N ILE A 161 -23.62 -11.10 -7.81
CA ILE A 161 -23.23 -9.69 -7.67
C ILE A 161 -24.05 -9.05 -6.54
N GLU A 162 -25.37 -9.20 -6.60
CA GLU A 162 -26.26 -8.51 -5.67
C GLU A 162 -26.04 -8.95 -4.23
N ILE A 163 -25.91 -10.26 -3.97
CA ILE A 163 -25.78 -10.76 -2.59
C ILE A 163 -24.54 -10.17 -1.90
N LEU A 164 -23.43 -9.99 -2.61
CA LEU A 164 -22.22 -9.36 -2.07
C LEU A 164 -22.45 -7.90 -1.70
N VAL A 165 -23.10 -7.13 -2.58
CA VAL A 165 -23.40 -5.72 -2.33
C VAL A 165 -24.35 -5.59 -1.13
N ARG A 166 -25.38 -6.45 -1.03
CA ARG A 166 -26.35 -6.44 0.07
C ARG A 166 -25.70 -6.85 1.40
N MET A 167 -24.89 -7.90 1.40
CA MET A 167 -24.10 -8.31 2.57
C MET A 167 -23.17 -7.18 3.04
N TYR A 168 -22.52 -6.49 2.11
CA TYR A 168 -21.70 -5.32 2.42
C TYR A 168 -22.55 -4.17 2.98
N TRP A 169 -23.75 -3.92 2.46
CA TRP A 169 -24.62 -2.90 3.05
C TRP A 169 -25.12 -3.26 4.45
N GLN A 170 -25.15 -4.55 4.82
CA GLN A 170 -25.49 -5.04 6.15
C GLN A 170 -24.29 -5.12 7.12
N GLY A 171 -23.13 -4.57 6.74
CA GLY A 171 -21.97 -4.54 7.64
C GLY A 171 -21.13 -5.82 7.63
N VAL A 172 -21.42 -6.79 6.75
CA VAL A 172 -20.58 -7.99 6.62
C VAL A 172 -19.30 -7.62 5.88
N ASP A 173 -18.14 -7.97 6.43
CA ASP A 173 -16.85 -7.85 5.74
C ASP A 173 -16.67 -8.99 4.74
N ILE A 174 -16.00 -8.67 3.63
CA ILE A 174 -15.82 -9.56 2.49
C ILE A 174 -14.33 -9.69 2.25
N ASP A 175 -13.82 -10.91 2.35
CA ASP A 175 -12.43 -11.25 2.10
C ASP A 175 -12.30 -12.21 0.93
N PHE A 176 -11.07 -12.36 0.43
CA PHE A 176 -10.81 -13.07 -0.81
C PHE A 176 -9.67 -14.07 -0.66
N VAL A 177 -9.87 -15.27 -1.21
CA VAL A 177 -8.84 -16.28 -1.41
C VAL A 177 -8.59 -16.43 -2.92
N GLU A 178 -7.33 -16.50 -3.33
CA GLU A 178 -7.02 -16.70 -4.74
C GLU A 178 -7.40 -18.13 -5.16
N THR A 179 -8.06 -18.25 -6.31
CA THR A 179 -8.46 -19.55 -6.89
C THR A 179 -8.20 -19.54 -8.39
N ARG A 180 -7.83 -20.67 -8.96
CA ARG A 180 -7.77 -20.83 -10.43
C ARG A 180 -9.17 -21.06 -10.97
N VAL A 181 -9.41 -20.64 -12.20
CA VAL A 181 -10.65 -20.95 -12.95
C VAL A 181 -10.27 -21.74 -14.18
N ILE A 182 -10.84 -22.92 -14.31
CA ILE A 182 -10.59 -23.84 -15.42
C ILE A 182 -11.74 -23.68 -16.41
N TYR A 183 -11.43 -23.47 -17.69
CA TYR A 183 -12.43 -23.48 -18.76
C TYR A 183 -12.35 -24.83 -19.49
N PRO A 184 -13.20 -25.81 -19.17
CA PRO A 184 -13.14 -27.11 -19.84
C PRO A 184 -13.49 -26.98 -21.33
N GLU A 185 -12.77 -27.71 -22.19
CA GLU A 185 -13.08 -27.79 -23.62
C GLU A 185 -14.49 -28.39 -23.81
N GLY A 186 -15.40 -27.60 -24.39
CA GLY A 186 -16.81 -27.99 -24.56
C GLY A 186 -17.76 -27.55 -23.44
N GLY A 187 -17.30 -26.75 -22.48
CA GLY A 187 -18.15 -26.21 -21.41
C GLY A 187 -19.34 -25.39 -21.93
N ILE A 188 -20.55 -25.80 -21.57
CA ILE A 188 -21.79 -25.12 -21.97
C ILE A 188 -22.05 -23.98 -20.98
N SER A 189 -21.99 -22.73 -21.44
CA SER A 189 -22.33 -21.56 -20.62
C SER A 189 -23.84 -21.31 -20.70
N HIS A 190 -24.58 -21.50 -19.62
CA HIS A 190 -26.02 -21.17 -19.53
C HIS A 190 -26.31 -19.66 -19.45
N PHE A 191 -25.40 -18.82 -19.95
CA PHE A 191 -25.52 -17.36 -19.93
C PHE A 191 -26.26 -16.88 -21.17
N ASP A 192 -27.44 -16.30 -20.99
CA ASP A 192 -28.19 -15.64 -22.06
C ASP A 192 -27.64 -14.22 -22.23
N ALA A 193 -26.85 -14.02 -23.29
CA ALA A 193 -26.14 -12.78 -23.53
C ALA A 193 -27.04 -11.53 -23.62
N LEU A 194 -28.33 -11.67 -23.94
CA LEU A 194 -29.24 -10.53 -23.99
C LEU A 194 -29.95 -10.35 -22.64
N TRP A 195 -30.66 -11.38 -22.18
CA TRP A 195 -31.53 -11.25 -21.01
C TRP A 195 -30.77 -11.17 -19.69
N ASP A 196 -29.62 -11.84 -19.56
CA ASP A 196 -28.81 -11.73 -18.33
C ASP A 196 -28.14 -10.36 -18.24
N ASN A 197 -27.71 -9.77 -19.36
CA ASN A 197 -27.18 -8.40 -19.35
C ASN A 197 -28.26 -7.36 -18.99
N VAL A 198 -29.51 -7.55 -19.44
CA VAL A 198 -30.64 -6.70 -19.02
C VAL A 198 -30.90 -6.83 -17.52
N LYS A 199 -30.93 -8.06 -16.98
CA LYS A 199 -31.12 -8.29 -15.54
C LYS A 199 -29.99 -7.70 -14.69
N ILE A 200 -28.74 -7.90 -15.09
CA ILE A 200 -27.57 -7.32 -14.42
C ILE A 200 -27.63 -5.79 -14.47
N SER A 201 -27.99 -5.20 -15.60
CA SER A 201 -28.13 -3.74 -15.74
C SER A 201 -29.25 -3.18 -14.85
N TRP A 202 -30.39 -3.87 -14.80
CA TRP A 202 -31.52 -3.50 -13.93
C TRP A 202 -31.16 -3.65 -12.45
N MET A 203 -30.47 -4.73 -12.08
CA MET A 203 -29.94 -4.96 -10.73
C MET A 203 -29.01 -3.82 -10.31
N HIS A 204 -28.01 -3.45 -11.12
CA HIS A 204 -27.12 -2.33 -10.83
C HIS A 204 -27.88 -1.00 -10.71
N THR A 205 -28.89 -0.77 -11.56
CA THR A 205 -29.75 0.41 -11.44
C THR A 205 -30.44 0.45 -10.07
N ARG A 206 -31.03 -0.67 -9.62
CA ARG A 206 -31.67 -0.76 -8.31
C ARG A 206 -30.69 -0.62 -7.15
N LEU A 207 -29.48 -1.16 -7.28
CA LEU A 207 -28.42 -1.01 -6.28
C LEU A 207 -27.90 0.43 -6.22
N PHE A 208 -27.74 1.10 -7.36
CA PHE A 208 -27.33 2.50 -7.43
C PHE A 208 -28.34 3.43 -6.74
N PHE A 209 -29.64 3.30 -7.01
CA PHE A 209 -30.63 4.11 -6.29
C PHE A 209 -30.77 3.66 -4.82
N GLY A 210 -30.59 2.38 -4.54
CA GLY A 210 -30.58 1.82 -3.19
C GLY A 210 -29.41 2.31 -2.31
N MET A 211 -28.25 2.64 -2.89
CA MET A 211 -27.10 3.14 -2.13
C MET A 211 -27.27 4.58 -1.66
N LEU A 212 -28.06 5.41 -2.37
CA LEU A 212 -28.20 6.84 -2.06
C LEU A 212 -28.60 7.14 -0.61
N PRO A 213 -29.65 6.54 -0.04
CA PRO A 213 -29.98 6.73 1.38
C PRO A 213 -28.94 6.11 2.34
N ARG A 214 -28.06 5.23 1.84
CA ARG A 214 -27.03 4.52 2.62
C ARG A 214 -25.67 5.20 2.57
N ILE A 215 -25.49 6.25 1.77
CA ILE A 215 -24.22 6.98 1.62
C ILE A 215 -23.62 7.37 2.99
N PRO A 216 -24.36 7.93 3.97
CA PRO A 216 -23.77 8.28 5.27
C PRO A 216 -23.19 7.07 6.01
N ALA A 217 -23.91 5.95 6.02
CA ALA A 217 -23.48 4.71 6.67
C ALA A 217 -22.28 4.07 5.94
N LEU A 218 -22.29 4.06 4.59
CA LEU A 218 -21.19 3.55 3.77
C LEU A 218 -19.91 4.38 3.96
N LEU A 219 -20.03 5.71 4.04
CA LEU A 219 -18.90 6.60 4.31
C LEU A 219 -18.39 6.45 5.75
N ALA A 220 -19.28 6.28 6.73
CA ALA A 220 -18.89 6.00 8.12
C ALA A 220 -18.15 4.66 8.22
N ARG A 221 -18.62 3.63 7.52
CA ARG A 221 -17.96 2.31 7.42
C ARG A 221 -16.57 2.44 6.79
N LYS A 222 -16.44 3.18 5.70
CA LYS A 222 -15.14 3.45 5.05
C LYS A 222 -14.16 4.12 6.01
N LYS A 223 -14.60 5.11 6.77
CA LYS A 223 -13.78 5.77 7.81
C LYS A 223 -13.40 4.82 8.94
N ARG A 224 -14.33 3.97 9.41
CA ARG A 224 -14.05 2.98 10.48
C ARG A 224 -13.03 1.93 10.03
N ARG A 225 -13.18 1.39 8.82
CA ARG A 225 -12.21 0.44 8.24
C ARG A 225 -10.84 1.07 7.98
N GLN A 226 -10.81 2.37 7.67
CA GLN A 226 -9.58 3.13 7.51
C GLN A 226 -8.92 3.51 8.85
N ALA A 227 -9.70 3.58 9.93
CA ALA A 227 -9.22 3.81 11.30
C ALA A 227 -8.77 2.51 12.00
N SER A 228 -9.35 1.35 11.66
CA SER A 228 -8.89 0.05 12.16
C SER A 228 -7.67 -0.49 11.39
N SER A 229 -7.35 0.08 10.24
CA SER A 229 -6.11 -0.21 9.50
C SER A 229 -5.00 0.74 9.95
N ASP A 230 -4.52 0.60 11.18
CA ASP A 230 -3.33 1.30 11.70
C ASP A 230 -2.01 0.75 11.11
N ALA A 231 -2.04 0.36 9.84
CA ALA A 231 -0.89 -0.18 9.13
C ALA A 231 -0.53 0.70 7.92
N HIS A 232 0.40 1.60 8.17
CA HIS A 232 1.46 2.03 7.26
C HIS A 232 1.08 2.70 5.93
N TRP A 233 1.57 3.93 5.77
CA TRP A 233 1.57 4.73 4.53
C TRP A 233 2.11 3.97 3.29
N SER A 234 2.87 2.89 3.48
CA SER A 234 3.48 2.07 2.44
C SER A 234 2.53 1.06 1.77
N LYS A 235 1.34 0.79 2.35
CA LYS A 235 0.32 -0.12 1.76
C LYS A 235 -0.77 0.58 0.95
N ARG A 236 -0.67 1.89 0.71
CA ARG A 236 -1.61 2.60 -0.19
C ARG A 236 -1.34 2.20 -1.64
N GLN A 237 -2.08 1.21 -2.10
CA GLN A 237 -2.24 0.83 -3.50
C GLN A 237 -2.92 1.98 -4.24
N GLU A 238 -2.18 2.71 -5.07
CA GLU A 238 -2.76 3.76 -5.91
C GLU A 238 -2.56 3.42 -7.40
N ARG A 239 -3.62 2.87 -8.03
CA ARG A 239 -3.77 2.89 -9.49
C ARG A 239 -3.98 4.32 -10.04
N GLY A 240 -4.08 5.33 -9.17
CA GLY A 240 -4.26 6.75 -9.54
C GLY A 240 -2.97 7.56 -9.67
N THR A 241 -1.82 7.08 -9.18
CA THR A 241 -0.62 7.93 -9.04
C THR A 241 0.00 8.31 -10.40
N VAL A 242 -0.03 7.41 -11.40
CA VAL A 242 0.58 7.69 -12.72
C VAL A 242 -0.22 8.74 -13.50
N LEU A 243 -1.55 8.60 -13.55
CA LEU A 243 -2.41 9.56 -14.25
C LEU A 243 -2.39 10.91 -13.51
N GLY A 244 -2.46 10.90 -12.18
CA GLY A 244 -2.35 12.10 -11.36
C GLY A 244 -1.02 12.85 -11.57
N ILE A 245 0.11 12.13 -11.58
CA ILE A 245 1.43 12.71 -11.87
C ILE A 245 1.49 13.27 -13.30
N LYS A 246 0.95 12.55 -14.30
CA LYS A 246 0.88 13.05 -15.69
C LYS A 246 0.03 14.32 -15.82
N THR A 247 -1.12 14.39 -15.16
CA THR A 247 -1.97 15.59 -15.12
C THR A 247 -1.26 16.74 -14.42
N LEU A 248 -0.62 16.46 -13.28
CA LEU A 248 0.14 17.43 -12.51
C LEU A 248 1.33 18.00 -13.33
N MET A 249 2.00 17.15 -14.10
CA MET A 249 3.03 17.55 -15.05
C MET A 249 2.48 18.38 -16.21
N TRP A 250 1.31 18.04 -16.75
CA TRP A 250 0.67 18.79 -17.83
C TRP A 250 0.30 20.20 -17.37
N VAL A 251 -0.27 20.32 -16.17
CA VAL A 251 -0.54 21.61 -15.51
C VAL A 251 0.74 22.42 -15.32
N TYR A 252 1.82 21.80 -14.81
CA TYR A 252 3.11 22.47 -14.68
C TYR A 252 3.68 22.95 -16.03
N ARG A 253 3.56 22.14 -17.09
CA ARG A 253 4.05 22.48 -18.43
C ARG A 253 3.31 23.66 -19.05
N LEU A 254 2.00 23.73 -18.88
CA LEU A 254 1.17 24.76 -19.51
C LEU A 254 1.11 26.06 -18.71
N LEU A 255 1.09 25.96 -17.38
CA LEU A 255 0.81 27.11 -16.50
C LEU A 255 2.02 27.51 -15.63
N GLY A 256 3.11 26.75 -15.67
CA GLY A 256 4.35 27.04 -14.95
C GLY A 256 4.29 26.79 -13.43
N ARG A 257 5.39 27.14 -12.75
CA ARG A 257 5.61 26.92 -11.31
C ARG A 257 4.59 27.65 -10.43
N GLY A 258 4.24 28.89 -10.77
CA GLY A 258 3.34 29.72 -9.96
C GLY A 258 1.92 29.16 -9.87
N ALA A 259 1.34 28.76 -11.01
CA ALA A 259 0.01 28.16 -11.03
C ALA A 259 -0.03 26.81 -10.31
N PHE A 260 1.02 26.01 -10.46
CA PHE A 260 1.17 24.76 -9.72
C PHE A 260 1.22 25.00 -8.20
N GLN A 261 2.00 25.98 -7.73
CA GLN A 261 2.08 26.31 -6.31
C GLN A 261 0.72 26.72 -5.74
N LEU A 262 -0.12 27.41 -6.52
CA LEU A 262 -1.47 27.78 -6.10
C LEU A 262 -2.38 26.54 -5.96
N ILE A 263 -2.33 25.64 -6.93
CA ILE A 263 -3.07 24.36 -6.86
C ILE A 263 -2.58 23.51 -5.69
N LEU A 264 -1.26 23.43 -5.50
CA LEU A 264 -0.64 22.70 -4.41
C LEU A 264 -1.11 23.23 -3.06
N ARG A 265 -1.21 24.55 -2.86
CA ARG A 265 -1.78 25.14 -1.64
C ARG A 265 -3.20 24.64 -1.37
N GLY A 266 -4.06 24.59 -2.39
CA GLY A 266 -5.42 24.07 -2.26
C GLY A 266 -5.45 22.58 -1.88
N VAL A 267 -4.65 21.76 -2.55
CA VAL A 267 -4.53 20.32 -2.27
C VAL A 267 -3.99 20.07 -0.86
N MET A 268 -2.95 20.80 -0.47
CA MET A 268 -2.34 20.68 0.86
C MET A 268 -3.27 21.21 1.96
N ALA A 269 -4.10 22.21 1.69
CA ALA A 269 -5.12 22.69 2.63
C ALA A 269 -6.19 21.61 2.88
N TYR A 270 -6.65 20.96 1.82
CA TYR A 270 -7.55 19.81 1.94
C TYR A 270 -6.89 18.66 2.75
N TYR A 271 -5.65 18.33 2.45
CA TYR A 271 -4.91 17.29 3.19
C TYR A 271 -4.68 17.67 4.65
N TYR A 272 -4.41 18.94 4.95
CA TYR A 272 -4.28 19.46 6.31
C TYR A 272 -5.58 19.34 7.12
N LEU A 273 -6.74 19.55 6.49
CA LEU A 273 -8.04 19.44 7.14
C LEU A 273 -8.48 17.98 7.34
N THR A 274 -8.12 17.10 6.41
CA THR A 274 -8.57 15.68 6.42
C THR A 274 -7.56 14.72 7.04
N GLY A 275 -6.26 14.99 6.92
CA GLY A 275 -5.14 14.15 7.34
C GLY A 275 -4.70 14.38 8.78
N LYS A 276 -5.56 13.99 9.74
CA LYS A 276 -5.31 14.21 11.18
C LYS A 276 -3.97 13.65 11.69
N GLN A 277 -3.54 12.48 11.23
CA GLN A 277 -2.32 11.82 11.71
C GLN A 277 -1.06 12.58 11.30
N ALA A 278 -0.89 12.86 10.00
CA ALA A 278 0.26 13.62 9.49
C ALA A 278 0.33 15.04 10.07
N ARG A 279 -0.84 15.67 10.25
CA ARG A 279 -0.94 16.97 10.92
C ARG A 279 -0.46 16.90 12.37
N ARG A 280 -0.99 15.96 13.17
CA ARG A 280 -0.59 15.79 14.59
C ARG A 280 0.89 15.48 14.74
N ALA A 281 1.45 14.61 13.89
CA ALA A 281 2.87 14.29 13.90
C ALA A 281 3.74 15.52 13.58
N SER A 282 3.33 16.30 12.57
CA SER A 282 3.97 17.56 12.21
C SER A 282 3.88 18.60 13.34
N GLU A 283 2.71 18.72 13.99
CA GLU A 283 2.51 19.57 15.17
C GLU A 283 3.43 19.16 16.33
N HIS A 284 3.50 17.86 16.63
CA HIS A 284 4.37 17.30 17.69
C HIS A 284 5.84 17.60 17.43
N TYR A 285 6.34 17.33 16.22
CA TYR A 285 7.71 17.67 15.84
C TYR A 285 8.00 19.17 15.98
N LEU A 286 7.12 20.03 15.46
CA LEU A 286 7.34 21.48 15.53
C LEU A 286 7.30 21.98 16.98
N GLN A 287 6.45 21.41 17.83
CA GLN A 287 6.41 21.70 19.27
C GLN A 287 7.72 21.32 19.93
N GLN A 288 8.21 20.09 19.69
CA GLN A 288 9.48 19.61 20.24
C GLN A 288 10.66 20.49 19.79
N LEU A 289 10.73 20.80 18.49
CA LEU A 289 11.75 21.67 17.92
C LEU A 289 11.71 23.08 18.51
N THR A 290 10.51 23.65 18.68
CA THR A 290 10.33 24.98 19.27
C THR A 290 10.73 25.00 20.73
N HIS A 291 10.35 23.96 21.48
CA HIS A 291 10.70 23.82 22.89
C HIS A 291 12.22 23.71 23.08
N TYR A 292 12.88 22.87 22.26
CA TYR A 292 14.33 22.74 22.27
C TYR A 292 15.02 24.06 21.93
N ALA A 293 14.59 24.73 20.87
CA ALA A 293 15.16 26.00 20.43
C ALA A 293 15.00 27.09 21.51
N HIS A 294 13.83 27.20 22.13
CA HIS A 294 13.58 28.16 23.21
C HIS A 294 14.46 27.87 24.44
N SER A 295 14.59 26.60 24.83
CA SER A 295 15.40 26.19 25.97
C SER A 295 16.91 26.41 25.78
N ASN A 296 17.36 26.45 24.53
CA ASN A 296 18.76 26.67 24.16
C ASN A 296 19.04 28.08 23.57
N HIS A 297 18.08 29.01 23.68
CA HIS A 297 18.20 30.37 23.13
C HIS A 297 18.51 30.46 21.63
N ILE A 298 17.99 29.51 20.84
CA ILE A 298 18.15 29.44 19.39
C ILE A 298 16.98 30.14 18.70
N THR A 299 17.28 31.10 17.82
CA THR A 299 16.27 31.81 17.02
C THR A 299 15.90 31.00 15.77
N LEU A 300 14.61 30.70 15.60
CA LEU A 300 14.09 29.96 14.45
C LEU A 300 13.72 30.90 13.29
N PRO A 301 13.93 30.50 12.02
CA PRO A 301 13.87 31.40 10.86
C PRO A 301 12.47 31.89 10.45
N ALA A 302 11.37 31.31 10.94
CA ALA A 302 10.01 31.72 10.54
C ALA A 302 8.90 31.26 11.49
N LYS A 303 7.67 31.76 11.28
CA LYS A 303 6.45 31.19 11.88
C LYS A 303 6.27 29.74 11.40
N LEU A 304 6.52 28.82 12.33
CA LEU A 304 6.38 27.39 12.11
C LEU A 304 4.93 26.98 12.29
N THR A 305 4.33 26.43 11.24
CA THR A 305 2.99 25.85 11.31
C THR A 305 2.99 24.51 10.61
N SER A 306 2.18 23.58 11.10
CA SER A 306 2.07 22.24 10.50
C SER A 306 1.60 22.33 9.03
N TYR A 307 0.72 23.28 8.71
CA TYR A 307 0.32 23.53 7.32
C TYR A 307 1.50 23.92 6.42
N ARG A 308 2.39 24.81 6.88
CA ARG A 308 3.59 25.20 6.11
C ARG A 308 4.59 24.06 5.98
N HIS A 309 4.72 23.23 7.02
CA HIS A 309 5.56 22.02 6.96
C HIS A 309 5.03 21.04 5.90
N LEU A 310 3.73 20.74 5.93
CA LEU A 310 3.08 19.91 4.91
C LEU A 310 3.20 20.52 3.50
N LEU A 311 3.04 21.84 3.37
CA LEU A 311 3.21 22.54 2.10
C LEU A 311 4.65 22.42 1.58
N SER A 312 5.65 22.60 2.44
CA SER A 312 7.07 22.41 2.07
C SER A 312 7.33 21.00 1.54
N PHE A 313 6.76 19.97 2.18
CA PHE A 313 6.83 18.60 1.67
C PHE A 313 6.24 18.46 0.27
N GLY A 314 5.05 19.02 0.03
CA GLY A 314 4.44 19.03 -1.30
C GLY A 314 5.28 19.74 -2.35
N GLU A 315 5.96 20.83 -1.97
CA GLU A 315 6.86 21.56 -2.87
C GLU A 315 8.11 20.76 -3.22
N THR A 316 8.58 19.86 -2.34
CA THR A 316 9.70 18.96 -2.70
C THR A 316 9.37 18.03 -3.85
N MET A 317 8.10 17.62 -4.02
CA MET A 317 7.70 16.82 -5.17
C MET A 317 7.84 17.62 -6.47
N LEU A 318 7.45 18.91 -6.43
CA LEU A 318 7.65 19.81 -7.55
C LEU A 318 9.15 20.02 -7.85
N ASP A 319 9.95 20.21 -6.81
CA ASP A 319 11.40 20.39 -6.96
C ASP A 319 12.05 19.12 -7.53
N LYS A 320 11.64 17.91 -7.10
CA LYS A 320 12.10 16.65 -7.70
C LYS A 320 11.75 16.54 -9.19
N LEU A 321 10.51 16.89 -9.55
CA LEU A 321 10.07 16.87 -10.95
C LEU A 321 10.86 17.86 -11.82
N ALA A 322 11.09 19.08 -11.32
CA ALA A 322 11.89 20.09 -11.99
C ALA A 322 13.36 19.64 -12.15
N ALA A 323 13.96 19.06 -11.10
CA ALA A 323 15.30 18.50 -11.13
C ALA A 323 15.44 17.40 -12.20
N TRP A 324 14.45 16.50 -12.30
CA TRP A 324 14.48 15.42 -13.28
C TRP A 324 14.39 15.93 -14.72
N ARG A 325 13.60 16.97 -14.99
CA ARG A 325 13.55 17.61 -16.33
C ARG A 325 14.84 18.34 -16.68
N GLY A 326 15.70 18.61 -15.70
CA GLY A 326 16.92 19.41 -15.89
C GLY A 326 16.66 20.91 -15.77
N ASP A 327 15.58 21.31 -15.11
CA ASP A 327 15.25 22.74 -14.90
C ASP A 327 16.13 23.41 -13.85
N PHE A 328 16.86 22.64 -13.06
CA PHE A 328 17.86 23.15 -12.14
C PHE A 328 19.24 23.01 -12.78
N SER A 329 19.93 24.15 -12.91
CA SER A 329 21.34 24.20 -13.29
C SER A 329 22.21 24.21 -12.03
N ALA A 330 23.53 24.17 -12.22
CA ALA A 330 24.50 24.35 -11.15
C ALA A 330 24.33 25.71 -10.43
N ASP A 331 23.72 26.71 -11.09
CA ASP A 331 23.53 28.05 -10.53
C ASP A 331 22.44 28.09 -9.45
N ASN A 332 21.59 27.05 -9.38
CA ASN A 332 20.58 26.89 -8.34
C ASN A 332 21.10 26.14 -7.11
N LEU A 333 22.39 25.78 -7.09
CA LEU A 333 22.98 24.93 -6.06
C LEU A 333 24.19 25.61 -5.42
N THR A 334 24.19 25.69 -4.09
CA THR A 334 25.38 26.00 -3.31
C THR A 334 25.88 24.72 -2.66
N ILE A 335 27.09 24.29 -3.01
CA ILE A 335 27.69 23.05 -2.49
C ILE A 335 28.63 23.43 -1.36
N HIS A 336 28.29 23.03 -0.14
CA HIS A 336 29.16 23.11 1.02
C HIS A 336 29.97 21.81 1.09
N GLY A 337 31.31 21.91 1.10
CA GLY A 337 32.20 20.74 1.02
C GLY A 337 32.60 20.35 -0.41
N GLN A 338 32.62 21.32 -1.34
CA GLN A 338 32.93 21.08 -2.76
C GLN A 338 34.34 20.53 -3.00
N GLU A 339 35.33 20.94 -2.20
CA GLU A 339 36.71 20.45 -2.34
C GLU A 339 36.83 18.95 -2.05
N GLN A 340 36.19 18.48 -0.97
CA GLN A 340 36.15 17.07 -0.62
C GLN A 340 35.41 16.28 -1.71
N PHE A 341 34.24 16.78 -2.12
CA PHE A 341 33.45 16.20 -3.20
C PHE A 341 34.31 15.99 -4.45
N GLN A 342 34.97 17.06 -4.92
CA GLN A 342 35.80 17.04 -6.12
C GLN A 342 37.00 16.09 -5.99
N SER A 343 37.68 16.07 -4.84
CA SER A 343 38.81 15.17 -4.60
C SER A 343 38.42 13.69 -4.71
N MET A 344 37.25 13.30 -4.22
CA MET A 344 36.80 11.90 -4.33
C MET A 344 36.34 11.54 -5.74
N VAL A 345 35.73 12.50 -6.46
CA VAL A 345 35.40 12.34 -7.88
C VAL A 345 36.67 12.04 -8.68
N GLU A 346 37.72 12.85 -8.49
CA GLU A 346 39.00 12.72 -9.19
C GLU A 346 39.72 11.41 -8.85
N LYS A 347 39.63 10.95 -7.60
CA LYS A 347 40.22 9.68 -7.13
C LYS A 347 39.39 8.44 -7.46
N GLN A 348 38.19 8.61 -8.04
CA GLN A 348 37.21 7.52 -8.23
C GLN A 348 36.98 6.72 -6.94
N GLN A 349 36.92 7.43 -5.81
CA GLN A 349 36.80 6.80 -4.51
C GLN A 349 35.33 6.44 -4.23
N GLY A 350 35.08 5.17 -3.91
CA GLY A 350 33.78 4.72 -3.46
C GLY A 350 33.51 5.20 -2.04
N VAL A 351 32.30 5.71 -1.80
CA VAL A 351 31.90 6.25 -0.51
C VAL A 351 30.50 5.81 -0.13
N LEU A 352 30.28 5.74 1.18
CA LEU A 352 28.96 5.58 1.74
C LEU A 352 28.41 6.94 2.19
N ILE A 353 27.17 7.22 1.82
CA ILE A 353 26.49 8.44 2.18
C ILE A 353 25.31 8.10 3.10
N LEU A 354 25.33 8.64 4.31
CA LEU A 354 24.21 8.62 5.24
C LEU A 354 23.34 9.86 5.00
N GLY A 355 22.22 9.65 4.32
CA GLY A 355 21.21 10.67 4.08
C GLY A 355 20.16 10.73 5.19
N SER A 356 19.22 11.65 5.05
CA SER A 356 18.01 11.74 5.89
C SER A 356 16.80 12.14 5.03
N HIS A 357 15.62 12.15 5.63
CA HIS A 357 14.41 12.73 5.03
C HIS A 357 14.30 14.24 5.27
N LEU A 358 15.41 14.89 5.64
CA LEU A 358 15.54 16.34 5.71
C LEU A 358 15.91 16.90 4.34
N GLY A 359 15.04 17.76 3.81
CA GLY A 359 15.23 18.41 2.52
C GLY A 359 15.05 17.46 1.33
N ASN A 360 15.75 17.75 0.24
CA ASN A 360 15.62 17.05 -1.02
C ASN A 360 16.94 16.43 -1.48
N ILE A 361 17.22 15.23 -0.99
CA ILE A 361 18.43 14.48 -1.32
C ILE A 361 18.54 14.12 -2.82
N GLU A 362 17.42 14.12 -3.57
CA GLU A 362 17.41 13.85 -5.01
C GLU A 362 18.13 14.95 -5.83
N LEU A 363 18.29 16.14 -5.27
CA LEU A 363 19.05 17.22 -5.92
C LEU A 363 20.53 16.86 -6.08
N CYS A 364 21.02 15.91 -5.30
CA CYS A 364 22.39 15.40 -5.42
C CYS A 364 22.60 14.61 -6.72
N ARG A 365 21.53 14.15 -7.38
CA ARG A 365 21.61 13.62 -8.74
C ARG A 365 21.96 14.71 -9.75
N ALA A 366 21.52 15.95 -9.53
CA ALA A 366 21.94 17.07 -10.36
C ALA A 366 23.45 17.34 -10.22
N LEU A 367 24.02 17.08 -9.04
CA LEU A 367 25.47 17.09 -8.84
C LEU A 367 26.17 15.96 -9.60
N GLY A 368 25.65 14.73 -9.54
CA GLY A 368 26.16 13.59 -10.32
C GLY A 368 26.18 13.85 -11.84
N ARG A 369 25.19 14.58 -12.38
CA ARG A 369 25.19 14.98 -13.81
C ARG A 369 26.35 15.88 -14.21
N ARG A 370 26.93 16.68 -13.29
CA ARG A 370 28.11 17.50 -13.57
C ARG A 370 29.37 16.64 -13.79
N HIS A 371 29.36 15.42 -13.28
CA HIS A 371 30.48 14.49 -13.34
C HIS A 371 30.00 13.16 -13.92
N ALA A 372 29.96 13.06 -15.25
CA ALA A 372 29.43 11.92 -16.02
C ALA A 372 30.00 10.53 -15.63
N ASN A 373 31.05 10.49 -14.82
CA ASN A 373 31.75 9.28 -14.41
C ASN A 373 31.35 8.74 -13.02
N ILE A 374 30.46 9.42 -12.26
CA ILE A 374 30.03 8.93 -10.93
C ILE A 374 28.70 8.18 -11.04
N LYS A 375 28.70 6.93 -10.57
CA LYS A 375 27.49 6.14 -10.36
C LYS A 375 27.02 6.25 -8.91
N ILE A 376 25.80 6.73 -8.70
CA ILE A 376 25.16 6.83 -7.39
C ILE A 376 24.09 5.76 -7.27
N ASN A 377 24.23 4.90 -6.27
CA ASN A 377 23.32 3.82 -5.93
C ASN A 377 22.54 4.18 -4.67
N ALA A 378 21.22 4.32 -4.76
CA ALA A 378 20.40 4.62 -3.58
C ALA A 378 19.65 3.37 -3.11
N LEU A 379 19.75 3.08 -1.82
CA LEU A 379 19.11 1.93 -1.20
C LEU A 379 17.65 2.26 -0.86
N VAL A 380 16.71 1.48 -1.37
CA VAL A 380 15.27 1.70 -1.13
C VAL A 380 14.62 0.47 -0.53
N PHE A 381 14.03 0.64 0.66
CA PHE A 381 13.29 -0.39 1.39
C PHE A 381 11.82 -0.47 0.93
N THR A 382 11.55 -0.96 -0.27
CA THR A 382 10.16 -1.20 -0.70
C THR A 382 10.02 -2.39 -1.66
N GLU A 383 8.97 -3.21 -1.48
CA GLU A 383 8.48 -4.21 -2.46
C GLU A 383 7.82 -3.57 -3.71
N HIS A 384 7.78 -2.23 -3.80
CA HIS A 384 7.03 -1.49 -4.83
C HIS A 384 7.92 -0.59 -5.71
N ALA A 385 9.24 -0.66 -5.55
CA ALA A 385 10.19 0.17 -6.29
C ALA A 385 10.15 -0.06 -7.82
N GLU A 386 9.69 -1.22 -8.31
CA GLU A 386 9.49 -1.46 -9.75
C GLU A 386 8.45 -0.52 -10.38
N ARG A 387 7.36 -0.21 -9.66
CA ARG A 387 6.33 0.72 -10.14
C ARG A 387 6.84 2.16 -10.10
N PHE A 388 7.56 2.53 -9.05
CA PHE A 388 8.24 3.83 -8.97
C PHE A 388 9.25 3.98 -10.12
N ASN A 389 10.05 2.94 -10.39
CA ASN A 389 10.98 2.89 -11.52
C ASN A 389 10.27 3.05 -12.88
N ALA A 390 9.12 2.40 -13.06
CA ALA A 390 8.34 2.55 -14.29
C ALA A 390 7.81 3.98 -14.49
N VAL A 391 7.36 4.63 -13.41
CA VAL A 391 6.98 6.06 -13.43
C VAL A 391 8.19 6.93 -13.76
N MET A 392 9.33 6.67 -13.12
CA MET A 392 10.56 7.43 -13.32
C MET A 392 11.11 7.33 -14.73
N LYS A 393 11.17 6.13 -15.29
CA LYS A 393 11.63 5.90 -16.66
C LYS A 393 10.72 6.56 -17.70
N ALA A 394 9.43 6.68 -17.40
CA ALA A 394 8.48 7.40 -18.25
C ALA A 394 8.61 8.93 -18.18
N ILE A 395 9.10 9.47 -17.06
CA ILE A 395 9.28 10.92 -16.84
C ILE A 395 10.64 11.38 -17.36
N ASN A 396 11.69 10.60 -17.09
CA ASN A 396 13.02 10.86 -17.61
C ASN A 396 13.72 9.56 -18.03
N PRO A 397 13.71 9.23 -19.33
CA PRO A 397 14.39 8.04 -19.88
C PRO A 397 15.90 8.04 -19.69
N SER A 398 16.53 9.22 -19.56
CA SER A 398 17.97 9.38 -19.30
C SER A 398 18.32 9.43 -17.81
N SER A 399 17.34 9.23 -16.92
CA SER A 399 17.63 9.04 -15.50
C SER A 399 18.13 7.62 -15.24
N GLU A 400 19.45 7.43 -15.21
CA GLU A 400 20.08 6.21 -14.66
C GLU A 400 19.86 6.19 -13.14
N LEU A 401 18.68 5.77 -12.70
CA LEU A 401 18.36 5.56 -11.30
C LEU A 401 18.80 4.14 -10.92
N ASN A 402 20.02 4.01 -10.41
CA ASN A 402 20.50 2.77 -9.79
C ASN A 402 19.89 2.65 -8.39
N LEU A 403 18.59 2.34 -8.33
CA LEU A 403 17.92 2.03 -7.07
C LEU A 403 18.15 0.56 -6.73
N ILE A 404 18.88 0.31 -5.65
CA ILE A 404 19.09 -1.04 -5.13
C ILE A 404 17.92 -1.32 -4.18
N GLN A 405 17.06 -2.25 -4.60
CA GLN A 405 15.91 -2.67 -3.80
C GLN A 405 16.36 -3.69 -2.78
N VAL A 406 15.98 -3.50 -1.51
CA VAL A 406 16.33 -4.44 -0.46
C VAL A 406 15.13 -4.68 0.45
N SER A 407 14.71 -5.93 0.54
CA SER A 407 13.67 -6.40 1.47
C SER A 407 14.23 -6.61 2.89
N THR A 408 15.48 -7.09 2.99
CA THR A 408 16.20 -7.26 4.26
C THR A 408 17.70 -6.97 4.09
N LEU A 409 18.30 -6.20 5.01
CA LEU A 409 19.76 -6.01 5.07
C LEU A 409 20.44 -7.31 5.51
N GLY A 410 20.72 -8.20 4.56
CA GLY A 410 21.44 -9.45 4.74
C GLY A 410 22.91 -9.37 4.29
N PRO A 411 23.67 -10.47 4.43
CA PRO A 411 25.05 -10.57 3.94
C PRO A 411 25.19 -10.34 2.43
N ASP A 412 24.20 -10.78 1.66
CA ASP A 412 24.07 -10.58 0.21
C ASP A 412 24.04 -9.09 -0.17
N THR A 413 23.24 -8.29 0.56
CA THR A 413 23.19 -6.84 0.37
C THR A 413 24.53 -6.21 0.72
N ALA A 414 25.16 -6.62 1.82
CA ALA A 414 26.46 -6.08 2.22
C ALA A 414 27.54 -6.36 1.17
N ILE A 415 27.59 -7.58 0.61
CA ILE A 415 28.53 -7.96 -0.46
C ILE A 415 28.29 -7.12 -1.72
N LEU A 416 27.03 -6.98 -2.15
CA LEU A 416 26.69 -6.15 -3.32
C LEU A 416 27.15 -4.70 -3.14
N LEU A 417 26.86 -4.10 -1.99
CA LEU A 417 27.23 -2.72 -1.71
C LEU A 417 28.75 -2.56 -1.56
N GLN A 418 29.44 -3.56 -1.03
CA GLN A 418 30.91 -3.57 -0.96
C GLN A 418 31.52 -3.57 -2.36
N GLN A 419 31.05 -4.45 -3.26
CA GLN A 419 31.51 -4.48 -4.65
C GLN A 419 31.30 -3.13 -5.36
N LYS A 420 30.19 -2.46 -5.06
CA LYS A 420 29.87 -1.14 -5.62
C LYS A 420 30.84 -0.07 -5.14
N ILE A 421 31.15 -0.05 -3.85
CA ILE A 421 32.14 0.86 -3.27
C ILE A 421 33.55 0.56 -3.82
N GLU A 422 33.94 -0.69 -3.94
CA GLU A 422 35.23 -1.09 -4.54
C GLU A 422 35.36 -0.67 -6.02
N GLN A 423 34.24 -0.57 -6.73
CA GLN A 423 34.18 -0.04 -8.11
C GLN A 423 34.22 1.48 -8.19
N GLY A 424 34.41 2.19 -7.07
CA GLY A 424 34.37 3.64 -7.01
C GLY A 424 32.97 4.23 -7.05
N GLU A 425 31.92 3.41 -6.94
CA GLU A 425 30.53 3.88 -6.95
C GLU A 425 30.10 4.37 -5.56
N TRP A 426 29.13 5.27 -5.52
CA TRP A 426 28.63 5.86 -4.29
C TRP A 426 27.36 5.14 -3.86
N VAL A 427 27.23 4.87 -2.56
CA VAL A 427 26.06 4.20 -1.99
C VAL A 427 25.37 5.16 -1.03
N VAL A 428 24.06 5.38 -1.19
CA VAL A 428 23.26 6.27 -0.35
C VAL A 428 22.27 5.45 0.49
N ILE A 429 22.29 5.66 1.80
CA ILE A 429 21.39 5.00 2.77
C ILE A 429 20.82 6.05 3.70
N VAL A 430 19.51 6.00 3.98
CA VAL A 430 18.86 6.93 4.91
C VAL A 430 19.00 6.45 6.36
N GLY A 431 19.46 7.35 7.24
CA GLY A 431 19.78 7.07 8.65
C GLY A 431 18.67 7.39 9.66
N ASP A 432 17.56 7.98 9.24
CA ASP A 432 16.55 8.59 10.12
C ASP A 432 15.16 7.93 10.04
N ARG A 433 15.02 6.71 9.51
CA ARG A 433 13.76 5.94 9.55
C ARG A 433 13.97 4.48 9.89
N THR A 434 13.16 3.98 10.81
CA THR A 434 13.10 2.55 11.15
C THR A 434 12.31 1.77 10.10
N SER A 435 12.71 0.52 9.84
CA SER A 435 11.99 -0.34 8.90
C SER A 435 10.70 -0.86 9.52
N THR A 436 9.63 -0.81 8.74
CA THR A 436 8.25 -1.11 9.12
C THR A 436 8.03 -2.59 9.47
N SER A 437 8.93 -3.47 9.05
CA SER A 437 8.82 -4.92 9.22
C SER A 437 9.56 -5.45 10.45
N LYS A 438 10.52 -4.70 11.01
CA LYS A 438 11.36 -5.11 12.15
C LYS A 438 11.81 -3.90 12.98
N GLU A 439 10.88 -3.25 13.67
CA GLU A 439 11.18 -2.17 14.65
C GLU A 439 12.00 -2.63 15.88
N SER A 440 12.35 -3.91 16.00
CA SER A 440 13.07 -4.48 17.15
C SER A 440 14.56 -4.12 17.24
N ARG A 441 15.07 -3.22 16.39
CA ARG A 441 16.50 -2.97 16.18
C ARG A 441 16.78 -1.46 16.08
N VAL A 442 16.61 -0.79 17.20
CA VAL A 442 16.79 0.67 17.34
C VAL A 442 17.85 1.02 18.37
N VAL A 443 18.43 2.20 18.22
CA VAL A 443 19.38 2.83 19.13
C VAL A 443 18.77 4.16 19.55
N TRP A 444 18.69 4.42 20.86
CA TRP A 444 18.03 5.61 21.39
C TRP A 444 19.04 6.75 21.52
N ALA A 445 18.91 7.80 20.72
CA ALA A 445 19.79 8.97 20.78
C ALA A 445 19.02 10.21 21.22
N ASP A 446 19.69 11.16 21.88
CA ASP A 446 19.10 12.46 22.17
C ASP A 446 18.91 13.23 20.86
N PHE A 447 17.66 13.64 20.61
CA PHE A 447 17.27 14.38 19.43
C PHE A 447 16.21 15.41 19.78
N LEU A 448 16.57 16.68 19.62
CA LEU A 448 15.78 17.84 20.05
C LEU A 448 15.44 17.78 21.55
N GLY A 449 16.37 17.29 22.38
CA GLY A 449 16.26 17.25 23.85
C GLY A 449 15.34 16.16 24.39
N GLN A 450 15.00 15.16 23.56
CA GLN A 450 14.26 13.97 23.97
C GLN A 450 14.91 12.73 23.34
N PRO A 451 14.91 11.58 24.03
CA PRO A 451 15.41 10.33 23.47
C PRO A 451 14.51 9.88 22.32
N ALA A 452 15.09 9.63 21.15
CA ALA A 452 14.39 9.16 19.96
C ALA A 452 14.99 7.85 19.41
N PRO A 453 14.17 6.92 18.90
CA PRO A 453 14.62 5.67 18.31
C PRO A 453 15.13 5.85 16.88
N PHE A 454 16.44 5.70 16.68
CA PHE A 454 17.08 5.67 15.36
C PHE A 454 17.35 4.23 14.89
N PRO A 455 17.34 3.96 13.57
CA PRO A 455 17.62 2.63 13.03
C PRO A 455 19.10 2.25 13.20
N GLN A 456 19.38 1.06 13.72
CA GLN A 456 20.77 0.56 13.78
C GLN A 456 21.33 0.12 12.41
N GLY A 457 20.44 -0.23 11.46
CA GLY A 457 20.79 -0.91 10.21
C GLY A 457 21.82 -0.15 9.36
N PRO A 458 21.60 1.14 9.05
CA PRO A 458 22.52 1.96 8.26
C PRO A 458 23.95 2.01 8.85
N PHE A 459 24.07 2.21 10.16
CA PHE A 459 25.36 2.32 10.85
C PHE A 459 26.09 0.98 10.97
N MET A 460 25.34 -0.11 11.21
CA MET A 460 25.91 -1.46 11.22
C MET A 460 26.43 -1.84 9.82
N LEU A 461 25.69 -1.51 8.77
CA LEU A 461 26.10 -1.74 7.39
C LEU A 461 27.33 -0.89 7.03
N ALA A 462 27.35 0.39 7.42
CA ALA A 462 28.51 1.25 7.26
C ALA A 462 29.78 0.65 7.89
N SER A 463 29.65 0.03 9.06
CA SER A 463 30.77 -0.64 9.72
C SER A 463 31.27 -1.88 8.97
N VAL A 464 30.36 -2.62 8.32
CA VAL A 464 30.74 -3.80 7.51
C VAL A 464 31.45 -3.38 6.23
N LEU A 465 31.02 -2.28 5.60
CA LEU A 465 31.56 -1.81 4.32
C LEU A 465 32.98 -1.23 4.45
N LYS A 466 33.38 -0.77 5.64
CA LYS A 466 34.70 -0.17 5.92
C LYS A 466 35.10 0.92 4.93
N ALA A 467 34.09 1.68 4.47
CA ALA A 467 34.25 2.75 3.52
C ALA A 467 34.16 4.11 4.24
N PRO A 468 34.75 5.17 3.68
CA PRO A 468 34.49 6.53 4.12
C PRO A 468 33.00 6.83 4.09
N VAL A 469 32.52 7.42 5.19
CA VAL A 469 31.13 7.79 5.42
C VAL A 469 31.02 9.30 5.38
N TYR A 470 30.06 9.79 4.61
CA TYR A 470 29.70 11.20 4.51
C TYR A 470 28.23 11.40 4.82
N LEU A 471 27.88 12.57 5.35
CA LEU A 471 26.49 13.00 5.49
C LEU A 471 26.10 13.88 4.30
N LEU A 472 24.84 13.77 3.90
CA LEU A 472 24.30 14.56 2.80
C LEU A 472 22.94 15.16 3.17
N PHE A 473 22.85 16.49 3.13
CA PHE A 473 21.62 17.25 3.34
C PHE A 473 21.42 18.24 2.19
N GLY A 474 20.26 18.20 1.54
CA GLY A 474 19.92 19.12 0.44
C GLY A 474 18.80 20.06 0.87
N LEU A 475 19.12 21.17 1.51
CA LEU A 475 18.14 22.10 2.06
C LEU A 475 17.75 23.13 1.01
N ARG A 476 16.46 23.47 0.93
CA ARG A 476 15.99 24.57 0.10
C ARG A 476 16.18 25.90 0.83
N ASP A 477 16.71 26.91 0.15
CA ASP A 477 16.74 28.27 0.66
C ASP A 477 15.37 28.94 0.41
N ASP A 478 14.49 28.86 1.42
CA ASP A 478 13.16 29.47 1.39
C ASP A 478 13.19 31.01 1.38
N THR A 479 14.37 31.65 1.53
CA THR A 479 14.51 33.12 1.46
C THR A 479 14.63 33.64 0.02
N LYS A 480 14.99 32.77 -0.92
CA LYS A 480 15.18 33.15 -2.33
C LYS A 480 13.85 33.11 -3.09
N LYS A 481 13.68 34.06 -4.01
CA LYS A 481 12.51 34.11 -4.91
C LYS A 481 12.54 33.00 -5.95
N THR A 482 13.74 32.63 -6.39
CA THR A 482 13.99 31.51 -7.29
C THR A 482 14.42 30.30 -6.47
N PRO A 483 14.13 29.08 -6.95
CA PRO A 483 14.54 27.86 -6.27
C PRO A 483 16.06 27.83 -6.16
N HIS A 484 16.55 27.75 -4.93
CA HIS A 484 17.96 27.65 -4.59
C HIS A 484 18.10 26.60 -3.50
N PHE A 485 19.16 25.80 -3.57
CA PHE A 485 19.37 24.71 -2.62
C PHE A 485 20.81 24.66 -2.13
N ASP A 486 20.96 24.55 -0.82
CA ASP A 486 22.21 24.34 -0.13
C ASP A 486 22.42 22.84 0.06
N VAL A 487 23.43 22.30 -0.61
CA VAL A 487 23.83 20.91 -0.49
C VAL A 487 25.03 20.82 0.45
N TYR A 488 24.80 20.26 1.63
CA TYR A 488 25.84 20.02 2.62
C TYR A 488 26.40 18.62 2.44
N PHE A 489 27.66 18.54 2.03
CA PHE A 489 28.41 17.31 1.91
C PHE A 489 29.49 17.27 2.99
N GLU A 490 29.23 16.54 4.07
CA GLU A 490 30.03 16.59 5.30
C GLU A 490 30.74 15.26 5.54
N HIS A 491 32.04 15.30 5.86
CA HIS A 491 32.74 14.10 6.31
C HIS A 491 32.18 13.66 7.66
N PHE A 492 31.94 12.35 7.80
CA PHE A 492 31.41 11.75 9.02
C PHE A 492 32.42 10.81 9.68
N SER A 493 33.05 9.93 8.90
CA SER A 493 34.04 8.96 9.38
C SER A 493 34.83 8.40 8.21
N ASP A 494 36.11 8.04 8.41
CA ASP A 494 36.88 7.29 7.40
C ASP A 494 36.49 5.80 7.32
N GLY A 495 35.71 5.35 8.30
CA GLY A 495 35.17 4.00 8.40
C GLY A 495 34.60 3.79 9.80
N ILE A 496 33.34 3.36 9.90
CA ILE A 496 32.71 3.14 11.20
C ILE A 496 33.26 1.86 11.83
N GLU A 497 33.98 1.98 12.94
CA GLU A 497 34.50 0.81 13.67
C GLU A 497 33.59 0.45 14.84
N LEU A 498 33.09 -0.79 14.85
CA LEU A 498 32.26 -1.31 15.95
C LEU A 498 32.94 -2.51 16.62
N PRO A 499 33.90 -2.30 17.53
CA PRO A 499 34.65 -3.36 18.20
C PRO A 499 33.73 -4.35 18.92
N ARG A 500 33.98 -5.66 18.79
CA ARG A 500 33.08 -6.70 19.33
C ARG A 500 32.75 -6.51 20.81
N ALA A 501 33.73 -6.13 21.63
CA ALA A 501 33.57 -5.96 23.08
C ALA A 501 32.75 -4.71 23.48
N ARG A 502 32.71 -3.67 22.64
CA ARG A 502 32.02 -2.39 22.92
C ARG A 502 31.05 -1.99 21.82
N ARG A 503 30.58 -2.96 21.02
CA ARG A 503 29.79 -2.73 19.81
C ARG A 503 28.56 -1.84 20.07
N GLN A 504 27.83 -2.11 21.15
CA GLN A 504 26.62 -1.37 21.46
C GLN A 504 26.91 0.09 21.86
N ALA A 505 27.96 0.32 22.65
CA ALA A 505 28.38 1.67 23.05
C ALA A 505 28.93 2.47 21.86
N ALA A 506 29.77 1.86 21.03
CA ALA A 506 30.29 2.50 19.81
C ALA A 506 29.16 2.83 18.83
N LEU A 507 28.21 1.91 18.64
CA LEU A 507 27.03 2.16 17.80
C LEU A 507 26.18 3.32 18.33
N GLN A 508 25.99 3.38 19.65
CA GLN A 508 25.27 4.47 20.32
C GLN A 508 25.94 5.82 20.07
N GLU A 509 27.27 5.89 20.16
CA GLU A 509 28.04 7.11 19.89
C GLU A 509 27.89 7.56 18.42
N GLU A 510 28.03 6.62 17.47
CA GLU A 510 27.86 6.90 16.04
C GLU A 510 26.45 7.43 15.71
N VAL A 511 25.42 6.79 16.26
CA VAL A 511 24.03 7.24 16.07
C VAL A 511 23.80 8.61 16.72
N GLN A 512 24.38 8.85 17.90
CA GLN A 512 24.28 10.14 18.58
C GLN A 512 24.90 11.27 17.74
N ARG A 513 26.11 11.07 17.19
CA ARG A 513 26.75 12.06 16.29
C ARG A 513 25.91 12.36 15.07
N TYR A 514 25.30 11.33 14.47
CA TYR A 514 24.38 11.52 13.35
C TYR A 514 23.12 12.31 13.76
N ALA A 515 22.53 11.97 14.91
CA ALA A 515 21.36 12.67 15.45
C ALA A 515 21.67 14.15 15.71
N GLU A 516 22.85 14.49 16.22
CA GLU A 516 23.31 15.88 16.42
C GLU A 516 23.46 16.65 15.10
N ARG A 517 24.02 16.02 14.06
CA ARG A 517 24.11 16.64 12.73
C ARG A 517 22.75 16.82 12.09
N LEU A 518 21.87 15.84 12.21
CA LEU A 518 20.47 15.96 11.78
C LEU A 518 19.79 17.10 12.53
N GLN A 519 19.95 17.17 13.86
CA GLN A 519 19.39 18.22 14.70
C GLN A 519 19.82 19.61 14.24
N HIS A 520 21.13 19.80 14.03
CA HIS A 520 21.68 21.05 13.52
C HIS A 520 20.96 21.52 12.24
N HIS A 521 20.81 20.63 11.26
CA HIS A 521 20.15 20.97 10.00
C HIS A 521 18.63 21.13 10.13
N THR A 522 17.97 20.40 11.03
CA THR A 522 16.54 20.63 11.33
C THR A 522 16.30 22.00 11.95
N LEU A 523 17.22 22.52 12.77
CA LEU A 523 17.10 23.87 13.32
C LEU A 523 17.29 24.95 12.24
N ASN A 524 18.17 24.70 11.26
CA ASN A 524 18.37 25.60 10.11
C ASN A 524 17.17 25.60 9.15
N ALA A 525 16.58 24.43 8.89
CA ALA A 525 15.46 24.24 7.96
C ALA A 525 14.29 23.48 8.62
N PRO A 526 13.60 24.08 9.62
CA PRO A 526 12.64 23.38 10.48
C PRO A 526 11.43 22.83 9.76
N LEU A 527 11.04 23.41 8.62
CA LEU A 527 9.89 22.94 7.84
C LEU A 527 10.26 21.87 6.81
N GLN A 528 11.53 21.46 6.73
CA GLN A 528 12.01 20.57 5.67
C GLN A 528 12.30 19.14 6.15
N TRP A 529 12.02 18.80 7.41
CA TRP A 529 12.21 17.45 7.93
C TRP A 529 10.95 16.60 7.81
N TYR A 530 10.88 15.77 6.77
CA TYR A 530 9.61 15.17 6.33
C TYR A 530 9.28 13.84 7.03
N ASN A 531 9.24 13.83 8.36
CA ASN A 531 8.74 12.70 9.16
C ASN A 531 7.34 13.02 9.73
N PHE A 532 6.31 12.49 9.07
CA PHE A 532 4.89 12.68 9.42
C PHE A 532 4.30 11.54 10.27
N PHE A 533 5.11 11.01 11.18
CA PHE A 533 4.73 10.04 12.21
C PHE A 533 5.38 10.46 13.53
N ASN A 534 4.97 9.88 14.66
CA ASN A 534 5.60 10.18 15.93
C ASN A 534 7.00 9.56 15.97
N PHE A 535 8.02 10.39 15.74
CA PHE A 535 9.41 9.94 15.66
C PHE A 535 9.98 9.48 17.00
N TRP A 536 9.44 9.95 18.14
CA TRP A 536 9.95 9.66 19.48
C TRP A 536 9.38 8.38 20.10
N THR A 537 8.49 7.67 19.41
CA THR A 537 7.82 6.46 19.91
C THR A 537 7.99 5.31 18.95
N LEU A 538 8.12 4.08 19.47
CA LEU A 538 7.99 2.87 18.68
C LEU A 538 6.50 2.59 18.42
N SER A 539 6.13 2.11 17.23
CA SER A 539 4.71 1.94 16.86
C SER A 539 3.97 0.90 17.71
N LYS A 540 4.71 0.05 18.44
CA LYS A 540 4.18 -0.97 19.36
C LYS A 540 3.87 -0.49 20.78
N GLN A 541 4.05 0.79 21.12
CA GLN A 541 3.85 1.30 22.49
C GLN A 541 2.47 1.93 22.77
N HIS A 542 1.50 1.83 21.86
CA HIS A 542 0.12 2.25 22.14
C HIS A 542 -0.81 1.04 22.35
N HIS A 543 -0.93 0.60 23.60
CA HIS A 543 -2.16 0.13 24.29
C HIS A 543 -1.85 -0.67 25.56
N ASP A 544 -1.31 -0.02 26.61
CA ASP A 544 -1.39 -0.58 27.98
C ASP A 544 -1.55 0.48 29.10
N ASP A 545 -1.41 1.78 28.85
CA ASP A 545 -1.46 2.82 29.90
C ASP A 545 -2.80 3.58 30.06
N GLU A 546 -3.92 3.08 29.51
CA GLU A 546 -5.27 3.66 29.76
C GLU A 546 -6.16 2.83 30.71
N GLN A 547 -5.56 1.95 31.53
CA GLN A 547 -6.25 1.33 32.68
C GLN A 547 -5.50 1.59 33.98
N GLN A 548 -5.41 2.86 34.38
CA GLN A 548 -5.27 3.24 35.79
C GLN A 548 -5.58 4.74 35.97
N GLN A 549 -6.88 5.04 36.08
CA GLN A 549 -7.44 6.09 36.94
C GLN A 549 -8.95 5.92 37.07
#